data_AF-A0A1W9VN47-F1
#
_entry.id   AF-A0A1W9VN47-F1
#
_cell.length_a   1.000
_cell.length_b   1.000
_cell.length_c   1.000
_cell.angle_alpha   90.00
_cell.angle_beta   90.00
_cell.angle_gamma   90.00
#
_symmetry.space_group_name_H-M   'P 1'
#
loop_
_entity.id
_entity.type
_entity.pdbx_description
1 polymer ?
#
loop_
_entity_poly.entity_id
_entity_poly.type
_entity_poly.pdbx_seq_one_letter_code
_entity_poly.pdbx_strand_id
1 'polypeptide(L)'
;GPREVLITHRDGLLVYADGNFYEEKFLPKEIIGRSGRGDTCIASYTAKRLNASPQEATVWAAAVTSLKMEAEGPFKRNIEEVNNLIQNKYNF
;
A
#
# COMPACT_ATOMS: atom_id res chain seq x y z
N GLY A 1 -5.96 -4.55 -23.81
CA GLY A 1 -4.85 -4.22 -22.90
C GLY A 1 -5.12 -4.81 -21.52
N PRO A 2 -4.23 -4.58 -20.53
CA PRO A 2 -4.50 -4.97 -19.15
C PRO A 2 -5.75 -4.27 -18.62
N ARG A 3 -6.55 -4.98 -17.80
CA ARG A 3 -7.77 -4.44 -17.16
C ARG A 3 -7.45 -3.56 -15.95
N GLU A 4 -6.32 -3.83 -15.31
CA GLU A 4 -5.89 -3.20 -14.08
C GLU A 4 -4.35 -3.12 -14.10
N VAL A 5 -3.81 -1.99 -13.66
CA VAL A 5 -2.37 -1.72 -13.67
C VAL A 5 -1.99 -1.11 -12.33
N LEU A 6 -0.99 -1.67 -11.66
CA LEU A 6 -0.41 -1.11 -10.45
C LEU A 6 1.05 -0.74 -10.72
N ILE A 7 1.40 0.50 -10.44
CA ILE A 7 2.74 1.07 -10.60
C ILE A 7 3.21 1.51 -9.23
N THR A 8 4.38 1.04 -8.80
CA THR A 8 5.06 1.58 -7.61
C THR A 8 6.11 2.58 -8.02
N HIS A 9 6.25 3.65 -7.25
CA HIS A 9 7.30 4.64 -7.43
C HIS A 9 8.02 4.91 -6.11
N ARG A 10 8.91 5.91 -6.07
CA ARG A 10 9.69 6.22 -4.87
C ARG A 10 8.77 6.55 -3.69
N ASP A 11 7.74 7.35 -3.94
CA ASP A 11 6.95 8.01 -2.89
C ASP A 11 5.57 7.37 -2.67
N GLY A 12 5.19 6.34 -3.43
CA GLY A 12 3.84 5.80 -3.38
C GLY A 12 3.53 4.74 -4.44
N LEU A 13 2.25 4.59 -4.71
CA LEU A 13 1.71 3.74 -5.76
C LEU A 13 0.59 4.44 -6.53
N LEU A 14 0.49 4.12 -7.83
CA LEU A 14 -0.60 4.50 -8.72
C LEU A 14 -1.26 3.23 -9.25
N VAL A 15 -2.58 3.18 -9.15
CA VAL A 15 -3.41 2.09 -9.63
C VAL A 15 -4.37 2.64 -10.68
N TYR A 16 -4.45 1.97 -11.82
CA TYR A 16 -5.51 2.15 -12.79
C TYR A 16 -6.43 0.93 -12.74
N ALA A 17 -7.70 1.12 -12.40
CA ALA A 17 -8.70 0.07 -12.33
C ALA A 17 -10.08 0.64 -12.71
N ASP A 18 -10.89 -0.14 -13.43
CA ASP A 18 -12.28 0.22 -13.74
C ASP A 18 -12.43 1.61 -14.40
N GLY A 19 -11.45 2.02 -15.21
CA GLY A 19 -11.44 3.32 -15.90
C GLY A 19 -10.99 4.51 -15.05
N ASN A 20 -10.59 4.29 -13.80
CA ASN A 20 -10.21 5.33 -12.84
C ASN A 20 -8.77 5.15 -12.35
N PHE A 21 -8.17 6.26 -11.91
CA PHE A 21 -6.86 6.28 -11.27
C PHE A 21 -7.01 6.46 -9.75
N TYR A 22 -6.23 5.69 -9.00
CA TYR A 22 -6.15 5.72 -7.55
C TYR A 22 -4.69 5.84 -7.16
N GLU A 23 -4.32 6.89 -6.44
CA GLU A 23 -2.93 7.16 -6.08
C GLU A 23 -2.83 7.41 -4.59
N GLU A 24 -1.83 6.81 -3.95
CA GLU A 24 -1.53 7.07 -2.56
C GLU A 24 -0.03 7.13 -2.29
N LYS A 25 0.34 7.94 -1.30
CA LYS A 25 1.74 8.09 -0.87
C LYS A 25 2.10 7.06 0.19
N PHE A 26 3.36 6.68 0.24
CA PHE A 26 3.90 6.01 1.41
C PHE A 26 4.22 7.06 2.49
N LEU A 27 3.72 6.82 3.70
CA LEU A 27 3.84 7.71 4.85
C LEU A 27 4.53 7.01 6.05
N PRO A 28 5.75 6.45 5.88
CA PRO A 28 6.50 5.92 7.01
C PRO A 28 6.91 7.05 7.96
N LYS A 29 6.97 6.77 9.27
CA LYS A 29 7.54 7.69 10.26
C LYS A 29 9.06 7.84 10.05
N GLU A 30 9.73 6.76 9.71
CA GLU A 30 11.15 6.69 9.41
C GLU A 30 11.43 5.56 8.40
N ILE A 31 12.45 5.71 7.57
CA ILE A 31 12.86 4.68 6.60
C ILE A 31 14.06 3.93 7.17
N ILE A 32 13.83 2.73 7.69
CA ILE A 32 14.89 1.84 8.21
C ILE A 32 15.29 0.82 7.13
N GLY A 33 14.33 0.19 6.44
CA GLY A 33 14.61 -0.89 5.48
C GLY A 33 13.71 -0.86 4.25
N ARG A 34 14.29 -0.70 3.05
CA ARG A 34 13.53 -0.56 1.78
C ARG A 34 13.37 -1.87 1.00
N SER A 35 14.14 -2.90 1.33
CA SER A 35 14.10 -4.19 0.64
C SER A 35 12.74 -4.88 0.83
N GLY A 36 12.21 -5.47 -0.25
CA GLY A 36 10.92 -6.15 -0.27
C GLY A 36 9.69 -5.23 -0.23
N ARG A 37 9.86 -3.89 -0.33
CA ARG A 37 8.71 -2.96 -0.32
C ARG A 37 7.78 -3.15 -1.53
N GLY A 38 8.35 -3.47 -2.71
CA GLY A 38 7.58 -3.70 -3.93
C GLY A 38 6.70 -4.93 -3.81
N ASP A 39 7.28 -6.05 -3.38
CA ASP A 39 6.55 -7.29 -3.11
C ASP A 39 5.47 -7.09 -2.07
N THR A 40 5.79 -6.39 -0.98
CA THR A 40 4.81 -6.06 0.07
C THR A 40 3.66 -5.24 -0.47
N CYS A 41 3.93 -4.22 -1.29
CA CYS A 41 2.93 -3.34 -1.87
C CYS A 41 1.98 -4.12 -2.80
N ILE A 42 2.55 -4.86 -3.77
CA ILE A 42 1.78 -5.63 -4.75
C ILE A 42 0.98 -6.74 -4.06
N ALA A 43 1.57 -7.48 -3.13
CA ALA A 43 0.88 -8.54 -2.41
C ALA A 43 -0.25 -8.00 -1.54
N SER A 44 -0.02 -6.88 -0.84
CA SER A 44 -1.04 -6.24 0.01
C SER A 44 -2.20 -5.70 -0.81
N TYR A 45 -1.91 -5.05 -1.94
CA TYR A 45 -2.93 -4.59 -2.88
C TYR A 45 -3.76 -5.77 -3.38
N THR A 46 -3.09 -6.78 -3.93
CA THR A 46 -3.75 -7.96 -4.53
C THR A 46 -4.62 -8.67 -3.50
N ALA A 47 -4.13 -8.89 -2.28
CA ALA A 47 -4.88 -9.54 -1.21
C ALA A 47 -6.12 -8.75 -0.79
N LYS A 48 -6.01 -7.42 -0.63
CA LYS A 48 -7.14 -6.56 -0.26
C LYS A 48 -8.16 -6.42 -1.40
N ARG A 49 -7.68 -6.34 -2.65
CA ARG A 49 -8.51 -6.17 -3.85
C ARG A 49 -9.46 -7.36 -4.09
N LEU A 50 -9.17 -8.55 -3.55
CA LEU A 50 -10.06 -9.72 -3.61
C LEU A 50 -11.48 -9.45 -3.07
N ASN A 51 -11.61 -8.54 -2.10
CA ASN A 51 -12.89 -8.25 -1.45
C ASN A 51 -13.15 -6.76 -1.18
N ALA A 52 -12.32 -5.86 -1.70
CA ALA A 52 -12.43 -4.42 -1.52
C ALA A 52 -12.39 -3.67 -2.86
N SER A 53 -12.84 -2.42 -2.84
CA SER A 53 -12.73 -1.51 -3.98
C SER A 53 -11.26 -1.19 -4.31
N PRO A 54 -10.96 -0.71 -5.53
CA PRO A 54 -9.61 -0.24 -5.88
C PRO A 54 -9.09 0.87 -4.95
N GLN A 55 -9.95 1.81 -4.53
CA GLN A 55 -9.59 2.88 -3.58
C GLN A 55 -9.13 2.29 -2.23
N GLU A 56 -9.95 1.42 -1.63
CA GLU A 56 -9.63 0.77 -0.36
C GLU A 56 -8.36 -0.08 -0.45
N ALA A 57 -8.18 -0.82 -1.54
CA ALA A 57 -7.00 -1.64 -1.77
C ALA A 57 -5.73 -0.79 -1.95
N THR A 58 -5.84 0.35 -2.63
CA THR A 58 -4.72 1.30 -2.84
C THR A 58 -4.26 1.88 -1.51
N VAL A 59 -5.18 2.36 -0.68
CA VAL A 59 -4.87 2.92 0.64
C VAL A 59 -4.31 1.86 1.58
N TRP A 60 -4.89 0.66 1.58
CA TRP A 60 -4.36 -0.47 2.34
C TRP A 60 -2.92 -0.80 1.96
N ALA A 61 -2.64 -0.92 0.66
CA ALA A 61 -1.30 -1.21 0.16
C ALA A 61 -0.30 -0.10 0.52
N ALA A 62 -0.70 1.17 0.44
CA ALA A 62 0.12 2.30 0.87
C ALA A 62 0.47 2.23 2.36
N ALA A 63 -0.52 1.98 3.22
CA ALA A 63 -0.34 1.89 4.66
C ALA A 63 0.56 0.71 5.06
N VAL A 64 0.30 -0.50 4.54
CA VAL A 64 1.14 -1.68 4.83
C VAL A 64 2.59 -1.44 4.36
N THR A 65 2.77 -0.87 3.17
CA THR A 65 4.11 -0.60 2.62
C THR A 65 4.84 0.48 3.41
N SER A 66 4.12 1.47 3.94
CA SER A 66 4.68 2.49 4.84
C SER A 66 5.28 1.82 6.08
N LEU A 67 4.49 1.00 6.77
CA LEU A 67 4.94 0.28 7.97
C LEU A 67 6.04 -0.75 7.66
N LYS A 68 6.04 -1.37 6.47
CA LYS A 68 7.11 -2.27 6.02
C LYS A 68 8.47 -1.58 5.93
N MET A 69 8.49 -0.28 5.61
CA MET A 69 9.75 0.46 5.48
C MET A 69 10.35 0.89 6.83
N GLU A 70 9.57 0.81 7.91
CA GLU A 70 9.98 1.13 9.29
C GLU A 70 10.76 -0.01 9.97
N ALA A 71 11.07 -1.11 9.26
CA ALA A 71 11.88 -2.21 9.78
C ALA A 71 12.62 -2.99 8.68
N GLU A 72 13.74 -3.61 9.04
CA GLU A 72 14.42 -4.57 8.17
C GLU A 72 13.70 -5.93 8.11
N GLY A 73 13.91 -6.65 7.01
CA GLY A 73 13.34 -7.98 6.80
C GLY A 73 11.83 -7.96 6.48
N PRO A 74 11.14 -9.12 6.56
CA PRO A 74 9.73 -9.24 6.22
C PRO A 74 8.80 -8.38 7.07
N PHE A 75 7.58 -8.11 6.57
CA PHE A 75 6.54 -7.41 7.32
C PHE A 75 6.11 -8.23 8.56
N LYS A 76 6.16 -7.61 9.74
CA LYS A 76 5.86 -8.26 11.04
C LYS A 76 4.87 -7.47 11.91
N ARG A 77 4.23 -6.45 11.34
CA ARG A 77 3.26 -5.59 12.04
C ARG A 77 1.87 -6.23 11.95
N ASN A 78 0.97 -5.84 12.83
CA ASN A 78 -0.38 -6.41 12.86
C ASN A 78 -1.39 -5.54 12.08
N ILE A 79 -2.60 -6.07 11.87
CA ILE A 79 -3.68 -5.39 11.14
C ILE A 79 -4.16 -4.12 11.86
N GLU A 80 -4.17 -4.12 13.19
CA GLU A 80 -4.59 -2.96 13.99
C GLU A 80 -3.67 -1.76 13.75
N GLU A 81 -2.36 -1.98 13.67
CA GLU A 81 -1.38 -0.93 13.36
C GLU A 81 -1.60 -0.35 11.95
N VAL A 82 -1.95 -1.19 10.98
CA VAL A 82 -2.29 -0.75 9.62
C VAL A 82 -3.55 0.11 9.65
N ASN A 83 -4.61 -0.35 10.32
CA ASN A 83 -5.87 0.39 10.44
C ASN A 83 -5.68 1.73 11.17
N ASN A 84 -4.91 1.75 12.25
CA ASN A 84 -4.56 2.96 12.97
C ASN A 84 -3.80 3.95 12.07
N LEU A 85 -2.87 3.46 11.24
CA LEU A 85 -2.19 4.33 10.28
C LEU A 85 -3.16 4.91 9.24
N ILE A 86 -4.05 4.06 8.69
CA ILE A 86 -5.08 4.48 7.75
C ILE A 86 -5.93 5.60 8.34
N GLN A 87 -6.54 5.38 9.50
CA GLN A 87 -7.41 6.35 10.18
C GLN A 87 -6.70 7.69 10.49
N ASN A 88 -5.41 7.65 10.78
CA ASN A 88 -4.66 8.84 11.19
C ASN A 88 -4.03 9.62 10.02
N LYS A 89 -3.83 9.01 8.86
CA LYS A 89 -2.99 9.57 7.79
C LYS A 89 -3.59 9.52 6.38
N TYR A 90 -4.59 8.67 6.14
CA TYR A 90 -5.19 8.48 4.83
C TYR A 90 -6.68 8.81 4.91
N ASN A 91 -7.15 9.63 3.98
CA ASN A 91 -8.56 10.04 3.90
C ASN A 91 -9.14 9.52 2.59
N PHE A 92 -10.20 8.72 2.64
CA PHE A 92 -10.95 8.27 1.47
C PHE A 92 -12.38 7.88 1.84
#